data_AF-E6QGF5-F1
#
_entry.id   AF-E6QGF5-F1
#
_cell.length_a   1.000
_cell.length_b   1.000
_cell.length_c   1.000
_cell.angle_alpha   90.00
_cell.angle_beta   90.00
_cell.angle_gamma   90.00
#
_symmetry.space_group_name_H-M   'P 1'
#
loop_
_entity.id
_entity.type
_entity.pdbx_description
1 polymer ?
#
loop_
_entity_poly.entity_id
_entity_poly.type
_entity_poly.pdbx_seq_one_letter_code
_entity_poly.pdbx_strand_id
1 'polypeptide(L)' 'MNAVIAAMDVLPYDTPADQAYAEIRQHLAAYGQPIGPNDLLIASHALAVKAILVSANVGEFSRVPGLIVHNWLQ' A
#
# COMPACT_ATOMS: atom_id res chain seq x y z
N MET A 1 0.97 -25.79 -0.74
CA MET A 1 0.85 -24.42 -1.29
C MET A 1 -0.60 -23.97 -1.10
N ASN A 2 -0.86 -22.77 -0.59
CA ASN A 2 -2.22 -22.25 -0.48
C ASN A 2 -2.76 -21.96 -1.90
N ALA A 3 -3.91 -22.53 -2.28
CA ALA A 3 -4.47 -22.43 -3.62
C ALA A 3 -4.74 -20.98 -4.07
N VAL A 4 -5.01 -20.08 -3.11
CA VAL A 4 -5.21 -18.65 -3.37
C VAL A 4 -3.91 -17.99 -3.84
N ILE A 5 -2.81 -18.22 -3.11
CA ILE A 5 -1.51 -17.62 -3.43
C ILE A 5 -1.00 -18.16 -4.77
N ALA A 6 -1.27 -19.44 -5.08
CA ALA A 6 -0.87 -20.05 -6.36
C ALA A 6 -1.58 -19.45 -7.58
N ALA A 7 -2.69 -18.74 -7.39
CA ALA A 7 -3.46 -18.09 -8.45
C ALA A 7 -3.09 -16.60 -8.64
N MET A 8 -2.11 -16.09 -7.89
CA MET A 8 -1.74 -14.67 -7.90
C MET A 8 -0.23 -14.51 -8.10
N ASP A 9 0.16 -13.43 -8.77
CA ASP A 9 1.56 -13.03 -8.84
C ASP A 9 2.02 -12.47 -7.49
N VAL A 10 3.08 -13.06 -6.93
CA VAL A 10 3.73 -12.55 -5.71
C VAL A 10 4.93 -11.72 -6.13
N LEU A 11 4.76 -10.40 -6.15
CA LEU A 11 5.83 -9.47 -6.48
C LEU A 11 6.80 -9.31 -5.29
N PRO A 12 8.11 -9.21 -5.54
CA PRO A 12 9.09 -8.92 -4.50
C PRO A 12 8.97 -7.48 -4.01
N TYR A 13 9.18 -7.26 -2.71
CA TYR A 13 9.30 -5.91 -2.16
C TYR A 13 10.72 -5.40 -2.40
N ASP A 14 10.92 -4.69 -3.50
CA ASP A 14 12.22 -4.18 -3.94
C ASP A 14 12.20 -2.67 -4.19
N THR A 15 13.37 -2.10 -4.49
CA THR A 15 13.48 -0.70 -4.91
C THR A 15 12.58 -0.43 -6.13
N PRO A 16 11.83 0.69 -6.17
CA PRO A 16 11.90 1.85 -5.29
C PRO A 16 10.86 1.86 -4.14
N ALA A 17 10.34 0.71 -3.68
CA ALA A 17 9.33 0.67 -2.62
C ALA A 17 9.84 1.20 -1.27
N ASP A 18 11.13 1.11 -1.00
CA ASP A 18 11.82 1.72 0.14
C ASP A 18 11.75 3.25 0.14
N GLN A 19 11.94 3.87 -1.03
CA GLN A 19 11.80 5.32 -1.20
C GLN A 19 10.35 5.76 -1.01
N ALA A 20 9.41 5.06 -1.66
CA ALA A 20 7.98 5.31 -1.47
C ALA A 20 7.59 5.18 0.02
N TYR A 21 8.10 4.17 0.73
CA TYR A 21 7.86 4.00 2.16
C TYR A 21 8.32 5.21 2.97
N ALA A 22 9.54 5.69 2.73
CA ALA A 22 10.10 6.84 3.44
C ALA A 22 9.27 8.12 3.20
N GLU A 23 8.89 8.37 1.95
CA GLU A 23 8.08 9.52 1.55
C GLU A 23 6.69 9.49 2.20
N ILE A 24 5.98 8.35 2.12
CA ILE A 24 4.65 8.19 2.74
C ILE A 24 4.76 8.39 4.26
N ARG A 25 5.75 7.76 4.91
CA ARG A 25 5.92 7.85 6.36
C ARG A 25 6.18 9.29 6.81
N GLN A 26 7.05 10.00 6.11
CA GLN A 26 7.33 11.41 6.41
C GLN A 26 6.10 12.27 6.20
N HIS A 27 5.39 12.09 5.09
CA HIS A 27 4.16 12.83 4.79
C HIS A 27 3.11 12.62 5.89
N LEU A 28 2.75 11.37 6.17
CA LEU A 28 1.72 11.04 7.16
C LEU A 28 2.10 11.49 8.58
N ALA A 29 3.38 11.38 8.96
CA ALA A 29 3.86 11.86 10.25
C ALA A 29 3.74 13.38 10.38
N ALA A 30 4.05 14.13 9.32
CA ALA A 30 3.93 15.59 9.31
C ALA A 30 2.49 16.09 9.52
N TYR A 31 1.49 15.30 9.10
CA TYR A 31 0.07 15.61 9.29
C TYR A 31 -0.57 14.91 10.50
N GLY A 32 0.20 14.16 11.30
CA GLY A 32 -0.33 13.43 12.46
C GLY A 32 -1.33 12.32 12.10
N GLN A 33 -1.18 11.72 10.91
CA GLN A 33 -2.11 10.74 10.35
C GLN A 33 -1.42 9.41 10.02
N PRO A 34 -0.79 8.73 11.00
CA PRO A 34 -0.13 7.45 10.72
C PRO A 34 -1.14 6.41 10.21
N ILE A 35 -0.62 5.47 9.43
CA ILE A 35 -1.29 4.22 9.05
C ILE A 35 -0.54 3.04 9.67
N GLY A 36 -1.16 1.87 9.73
CA GLY A 36 -0.54 0.66 10.26
C GLY A 36 0.81 0.36 9.59
N PRO A 37 1.79 -0.21 10.30
CA PRO A 37 3.14 -0.45 9.75
C PRO A 37 3.14 -1.42 8.56
N ASN A 38 2.26 -2.42 8.55
CA ASN A 38 2.09 -3.32 7.41
C ASN A 38 1.35 -2.64 6.26
N ASP A 39 0.34 -1.83 6.57
CA ASP A 39 -0.39 -1.05 5.55
C ASP A 39 0.54 -0.05 4.86
N LEU A 40 1.51 0.51 5.60
CA LEU A 40 2.56 1.34 5.02
C LEU A 40 3.45 0.57 4.03
N LEU A 41 3.85 -0.67 4.34
CA LEU A 41 4.60 -1.53 3.42
C LEU A 41 3.76 -1.91 2.19
N ILE A 42 2.47 -2.20 2.38
CA ILE A 42 1.56 -2.54 1.28
C ILE A 42 1.36 -1.33 0.36
N ALA A 43 1.14 -0.15 0.93
CA ALA A 43 0.95 1.10 0.20
C ALA A 43 2.19 1.51 -0.59
N SER A 44 3.38 1.42 0.02
CA SER A 44 4.64 1.74 -0.65
C SER A 44 4.94 0.78 -1.79
N HIS A 45 4.68 -0.52 -1.59
CA HIS A 45 4.80 -1.52 -2.66
C HIS A 45 3.86 -1.17 -3.81
N ALA A 46 2.58 -0.95 -3.54
CA ALA A 46 1.56 -0.65 -4.55
C ALA A 46 1.93 0.60 -5.37
N LEU A 47 2.43 1.66 -4.73
CA LEU A 47 2.93 2.85 -5.43
C LEU A 47 4.12 2.54 -6.33
N ALA A 48 5.11 1.80 -5.82
CA ALA A 48 6.33 1.49 -6.55
C ALA A 48 6.06 0.68 -7.83
N VAL A 49 5.11 -0.27 -7.76
CA VAL A 49 4.70 -1.09 -8.91
C VAL A 49 3.56 -0.46 -9.73
N LYS A 50 3.12 0.75 -9.36
CA LYS A 50 2.01 1.49 -10.01
C LYS A 50 0.70 0.70 -10.07
N ALA A 51 0.40 -0.04 -9.01
CA ALA A 51 -0.82 -0.83 -8.88
C ALA A 51 -1.97 -0.04 -8.25
N ILE A 52 -3.19 -0.52 -8.51
CA ILE A 52 -4.38 -0.15 -7.75
C ILE A 52 -4.45 -1.06 -6.52
N LEU A 53 -4.55 -0.47 -5.33
CA LEU A 53 -4.71 -1.24 -4.09
C LEU A 53 -6.18 -1.58 -3.86
N VAL A 54 -6.49 -2.87 -3.76
CA VAL A 54 -7.82 -3.34 -3.38
C VAL A 54 -7.87 -3.56 -1.87
N SER A 55 -8.72 -2.81 -1.15
CA SER A 55 -8.82 -2.92 0.31
C SER A 55 -10.18 -2.46 0.83
N ALA A 56 -10.66 -3.12 1.89
CA ALA A 56 -11.80 -2.65 2.68
C ALA A 56 -11.39 -1.55 3.69
N ASN A 57 -10.09 -1.40 3.99
CA ASN A 57 -9.56 -0.37 4.90
C ASN A 57 -9.33 0.98 4.18
N VAL A 58 -10.35 1.46 3.46
CA VAL A 58 -10.23 2.66 2.62
C VAL A 58 -9.77 3.88 3.43
N GLY A 59 -10.23 4.02 4.68
CA GLY A 59 -9.97 5.20 5.51
C GLY A 59 -8.51 5.40 5.92
N GLU A 60 -7.70 4.33 6.03
CA GLU A 60 -6.25 4.46 6.21
C GLU A 60 -5.55 4.70 4.88
N PHE A 61 -5.79 3.84 3.89
CA PHE A 61 -5.08 3.89 2.61
C PHE A 61 -5.36 5.17 1.81
N SER A 62 -6.54 5.78 1.94
CA SER A 62 -6.87 7.04 1.25
C SER A 62 -6.03 8.24 1.73
N ARG A 63 -5.30 8.10 2.85
CA ARG A 63 -4.39 9.14 3.36
C ARG A 63 -3.07 9.18 2.59
N VAL A 64 -2.74 8.12 1.87
CA VAL A 64 -1.48 7.98 1.13
C VAL A 64 -1.57 8.76 -0.19
N PRO A 65 -0.75 9.81 -0.40
CA PRO A 65 -0.80 10.58 -1.64
C PRO A 65 -0.46 9.72 -2.86
N GLY A 66 -1.24 9.87 -3.93
CA GLY A 66 -1.02 9.17 -5.20
C GLY A 66 -1.43 7.69 -5.22
N LEU A 67 -1.84 7.11 -4.10
CA LEU A 67 -2.31 5.72 -4.06
C LEU A 67 -3.76 5.63 -4.53
N ILE A 68 -4.01 4.79 -5.54
CA ILE A 68 -5.36 4.51 -6.03
C ILE A 68 -5.92 3.33 -5.22
N VAL A 69 -7.05 3.54 -4.53
CA VAL A 69 -7.67 2.53 -3.66
C VAL A 69 -9.05 2.17 -4.17
N HIS A 70 -9.31 0.88 -4.38
CA HIS A 70 -10.63 0.34 -4.71
C HIS A 70 -11.16 -0.54 -3.57
N ASN A 71 -12.44 -0.43 -3.28
CA ASN A 71 -13.13 -1.36 -2.37
C ASN A 71 -14.09 -2.23 -3.18
N TRP A 72 -13.90 -3.55 -3.15
CA TRP A 72 -14.74 -4.51 -3.87
C TRP A 72 -15.93 -5.02 -3.06
N LEU A 73 -16.06 -4.64 -1.78
CA LEU A 73 -17.21 -4.97 -0.95
C LEU A 73 -18.34 -3.93 -1.07
N GLN A 74 -18.17 -2.97 -1.97
CA GLN A 74 -19.12 -1.89 -2.28
C GLN A 74 -19.79 -2.12 -3.62
#